data_AF-A0A7C3SIZ7-F1
#
_entry.id   AF-A0A7C3SIZ7-F1
#
_cell.length_a   1.000
_cell.length_b   1.000
_cell.length_c   1.000
_cell.angle_alpha   90.00
_cell.angle_beta   90.00
_cell.angle_gamma   90.00
#
_symmetry.space_group_name_H-M   'P 1'
#
loop_
_entity.id
_entity.type
_entity.pdbx_description
1 polymer ?
#
loop_
_entity_poly.entity_id
_entity_poly.type
_entity_poly.pdbx_seq_one_letter_code
_entity_poly.pdbx_strand_id
1 'polypeptide(L)'
;MTPLRPVVLFAAAFAVLLSGGHGLAQSPKPACGPDHAIIYKRAANLLNKAEKKLNDKYTAEAKSLVKEANSLFSILVKECAPTQQERELTEKELQQEAINKKLSEDALAQAEQLMKSAEDKEKKSQQAEAKGQTDLSISYQRQAKSEYERAHALSVKAEIYALRNQEMIFRFLNK
;
A
#
# COMPACT_ATOMS: atom_id res chain seq x y z
N MET A 1 -49.63 57.27 -41.58
CA MET A 1 -48.48 57.74 -42.37
C MET A 1 -47.21 57.39 -41.61
N THR A 2 -46.51 56.34 -42.01
CA THR A 2 -45.06 56.17 -41.78
C THR A 2 -44.32 57.21 -42.63
N PRO A 3 -43.10 57.70 -42.28
CA PRO A 3 -41.94 56.81 -42.26
C PRO A 3 -40.68 57.15 -41.42
N LEU A 4 -39.86 56.09 -41.25
CA LEU A 4 -38.39 56.00 -41.34
C LEU A 4 -37.44 56.44 -40.19
N ARG A 5 -36.45 55.56 -39.98
CA ARG A 5 -35.34 55.49 -39.00
C ARG A 5 -34.20 56.50 -39.29
N PRO A 6 -33.20 56.65 -38.40
CA PRO A 6 -31.93 55.89 -38.55
C PRO A 6 -31.39 55.32 -37.22
N VAL A 7 -30.97 54.06 -37.15
CA VAL A 7 -29.57 53.56 -37.29
C VAL A 7 -28.58 54.30 -36.39
N VAL A 8 -28.22 53.65 -35.28
CA VAL A 8 -26.98 53.93 -34.53
C VAL A 8 -26.22 52.61 -34.44
N LEU A 9 -25.20 52.48 -35.29
CA LEU A 9 -24.08 51.56 -35.10
C LEU A 9 -23.17 52.16 -34.01
N PHE A 10 -22.96 51.44 -32.90
CA PHE A 10 -21.79 51.67 -32.06
C PHE A 10 -20.78 50.56 -32.31
N ALA A 11 -19.74 50.90 -33.06
CA ALA A 11 -18.51 50.14 -33.15
C ALA A 11 -17.71 50.36 -31.85
N ALA A 12 -17.50 49.30 -31.07
CA ALA A 12 -16.58 49.31 -29.95
C ALA A 12 -15.26 48.66 -30.42
N ALA A 13 -14.22 49.46 -30.53
CA ALA A 13 -12.85 49.02 -30.65
C ALA A 13 -12.29 48.81 -29.23
N PHE A 14 -11.74 47.63 -28.95
CA PHE A 14 -10.68 47.48 -27.95
C PHE A 14 -9.75 46.36 -28.40
N ALA A 15 -8.62 46.76 -28.98
CA ALA A 15 -7.48 45.90 -29.23
C ALA A 15 -6.66 45.79 -27.94
N VAL A 16 -6.54 44.57 -27.41
CA VAL A 16 -5.44 44.19 -26.52
C VAL A 16 -4.79 42.95 -27.14
N LEU A 17 -3.66 43.19 -27.83
CA LEU A 17 -2.62 42.17 -27.96
C LEU A 17 -2.10 41.85 -26.56
N LEU A 18 -1.96 40.56 -26.23
CA LEU A 18 -0.73 39.98 -25.69
C LEU A 18 -0.93 38.52 -25.29
N SER A 19 0.06 37.71 -25.68
CA SER A 19 0.43 36.40 -25.14
C SER A 19 -0.55 35.24 -25.33
N GLY A 20 -0.25 34.44 -26.35
CA GLY A 20 -0.61 33.03 -26.39
C GLY A 20 -0.09 32.32 -25.15
N GLY A 21 -0.97 32.15 -24.17
CA GLY A 21 -0.86 31.10 -23.18
C GLY A 21 -1.01 29.78 -23.94
N HIS A 22 0.13 29.16 -24.24
CA HIS A 22 0.21 27.72 -24.47
C HIS A 22 -0.44 27.09 -23.24
N GLY A 23 -1.73 26.75 -23.34
CA GLY A 23 -2.30 25.74 -22.48
C GLY A 23 -1.42 24.53 -22.70
N LEU A 24 -0.54 24.25 -21.73
CA LEU A 24 0.20 23.00 -21.67
C LEU A 24 -0.86 21.93 -21.72
N ALA A 25 -1.11 21.41 -22.92
CA ALA A 25 -1.81 20.16 -23.12
C ALA A 25 -1.03 19.18 -22.24
N GLN A 26 -1.62 18.82 -21.10
CA GLN A 26 -1.10 17.73 -20.31
C GLN A 26 -1.06 16.56 -21.28
N SER A 27 0.15 16.18 -21.68
CA SER A 27 0.37 15.01 -22.51
C SER A 27 -0.43 13.88 -21.87
N PRO A 28 -1.24 13.13 -22.65
CA PRO A 28 -2.02 12.04 -22.09
C PRO A 28 -1.09 11.20 -21.23
N LYS A 29 -1.45 11.01 -19.95
CA LYS A 29 -0.63 10.23 -19.01
C LYS A 29 -0.27 8.93 -19.73
N PRO A 30 1.02 8.60 -19.88
CA PRO A 30 1.39 7.41 -20.61
C PRO A 30 0.73 6.23 -19.91
N ALA A 31 0.01 5.43 -20.69
CA ALA A 31 -0.46 4.12 -20.25
C ALA A 31 0.74 3.32 -19.70
N CYS A 32 0.48 2.40 -18.79
CA CYS A 32 1.53 1.57 -18.19
C CYS A 32 2.48 1.00 -19.26
N GLY A 33 3.72 1.49 -19.26
CA GLY A 33 4.75 1.12 -20.23
C GLY A 33 5.71 0.03 -19.76
N PRO A 34 6.71 -0.33 -20.58
CA PRO A 34 7.70 -1.38 -20.28
C PRO A 34 8.44 -1.20 -18.94
N ASP A 35 8.72 0.04 -18.55
CA ASP A 35 9.39 0.32 -17.27
C ASP A 35 8.54 -0.13 -16.05
N HIS A 36 7.22 -0.02 -16.15
CA HIS A 36 6.30 -0.48 -15.11
C HIS A 36 6.29 -2.02 -15.01
N ALA A 37 6.51 -2.73 -16.12
CA ALA A 37 6.66 -4.19 -16.10
C ALA A 37 7.92 -4.60 -15.34
N ILE A 38 9.01 -3.84 -15.43
CA ILE A 38 10.24 -4.08 -14.67
C ILE A 38 9.98 -3.84 -13.16
N ILE A 39 9.30 -2.74 -12.82
CA ILE A 39 8.91 -2.42 -11.44
C ILE A 39 8.03 -3.55 -10.86
N TYR A 40 7.02 -4.01 -11.62
CA TYR A 40 6.16 -5.12 -11.24
C TYR A 40 6.94 -6.40 -10.97
N LYS A 41 7.80 -6.83 -11.91
CA LYS A 41 8.61 -8.05 -11.77
C LYS A 41 9.53 -7.97 -10.55
N ARG A 42 10.12 -6.80 -10.28
CA ARG A 42 10.93 -6.57 -9.08
C ARG A 42 10.09 -6.67 -7.80
N ALA A 43 8.92 -6.02 -7.76
CA ALA A 43 8.02 -6.05 -6.60
C ALA A 43 7.55 -7.48 -6.27
N ALA A 44 7.11 -8.23 -7.28
CA ALA A 44 6.70 -9.63 -7.12
C ALA A 44 7.85 -10.52 -6.62
N ASN A 45 9.07 -10.34 -7.15
CA ASN A 45 10.25 -11.08 -6.70
C ASN A 45 10.62 -10.74 -5.24
N LEU A 46 10.56 -9.47 -4.85
CA LEU A 46 10.78 -9.05 -3.46
C LEU A 46 9.75 -9.70 -2.53
N LEU A 47 8.48 -9.78 -2.94
CA LEU A 47 7.42 -10.40 -2.16
C LEU A 47 7.66 -11.91 -1.96
N ASN A 48 8.06 -12.62 -3.02
CA ASN A 48 8.45 -14.03 -2.94
C ASN A 48 9.65 -14.25 -2.01
N LYS A 49 10.66 -13.37 -2.07
CA LYS A 49 11.81 -13.41 -1.16
C LYS A 49 11.41 -13.11 0.29
N ALA A 50 10.50 -12.16 0.50
CA ALA A 50 10.00 -11.82 1.82
C ALA A 50 9.28 -12.99 2.48
N GLU A 51 8.40 -13.66 1.74
CA GLU A 51 7.70 -14.86 2.21
C GLU A 51 8.67 -15.99 2.56
N LYS A 52 9.66 -16.24 1.69
CA LYS A 52 10.71 -17.22 1.99
C LYS A 52 11.47 -16.85 3.27
N LYS A 53 11.90 -15.60 3.42
CA LYS A 53 12.61 -15.12 4.62
C LYS A 53 11.77 -15.24 5.88
N LEU A 54 10.47 -14.94 5.79
CA LEU A 54 9.55 -15.09 6.91
C LEU A 54 9.41 -16.56 7.35
N ASN A 55 9.27 -17.48 6.38
CA ASN A 55 9.20 -18.92 6.65
C ASN A 55 10.50 -19.46 7.27
N ASP A 56 11.65 -18.91 6.85
CA ASP A 56 12.98 -19.19 7.39
C ASP A 56 13.26 -18.46 8.73
N LYS A 57 12.25 -17.79 9.33
CA LYS A 57 12.32 -17.03 10.60
C LYS A 57 13.21 -15.78 10.58
N TYR A 58 13.54 -15.25 9.40
CA TYR A 58 14.25 -13.98 9.20
C TYR A 58 13.26 -12.81 9.10
N THR A 59 12.59 -12.49 10.21
CA THR A 59 11.49 -11.50 10.25
C THR A 59 11.94 -10.08 9.88
N ALA A 60 13.13 -9.66 10.29
CA ALA A 60 13.62 -8.31 10.01
C ALA A 60 13.90 -8.11 8.51
N GLU A 61 14.54 -9.08 7.89
CA GLU A 61 14.82 -9.10 6.46
C GLU A 61 13.53 -9.21 5.65
N ALA A 62 12.59 -10.08 6.07
CA ALA A 62 11.28 -10.16 5.44
C ALA A 62 10.56 -8.80 5.46
N LYS A 63 10.55 -8.11 6.61
CA LYS A 63 9.97 -6.78 6.74
C LYS A 63 10.62 -5.75 5.82
N SER A 64 11.96 -5.77 5.70
CA SER A 64 12.67 -4.88 4.78
C SER A 64 12.25 -5.11 3.33
N LEU A 65 12.15 -6.37 2.91
CA LEU A 65 11.75 -6.75 1.55
C LEU A 65 10.28 -6.36 1.27
N VAL A 66 9.38 -6.54 2.25
CA VAL A 66 7.98 -6.11 2.14
C VAL A 66 7.87 -4.60 1.97
N LYS A 67 8.64 -3.82 2.73
CA LYS A 67 8.68 -2.35 2.58
C LYS A 67 9.14 -1.92 1.19
N GLU A 68 10.19 -2.56 0.67
CA GLU A 68 10.67 -2.28 -0.68
C GLU A 68 9.61 -2.67 -1.73
N ALA A 69 9.00 -3.85 -1.61
CA ALA A 69 7.92 -4.27 -2.49
C ALA A 69 6.73 -3.30 -2.45
N ASN A 70 6.31 -2.86 -1.26
CA ASN A 70 5.23 -1.89 -1.09
C ASN A 70 5.54 -0.55 -1.76
N SER A 71 6.80 -0.08 -1.69
CA SER A 71 7.21 1.15 -2.35
C SER A 71 7.06 1.05 -3.87
N LEU A 72 7.40 -0.09 -4.45
CA LEU A 72 7.27 -0.34 -5.90
C LEU A 72 5.80 -0.49 -6.31
N PHE A 73 5.00 -1.23 -5.54
CA PHE A 73 3.55 -1.31 -5.80
C PHE A 73 2.87 0.04 -5.67
N SER A 74 3.30 0.91 -4.74
CA SER A 74 2.76 2.27 -4.60
C SER A 74 3.02 3.13 -5.84
N ILE A 75 4.17 2.95 -6.50
CA ILE A 75 4.45 3.59 -7.80
C ILE A 75 3.45 3.10 -8.85
N LEU A 76 3.23 1.78 -8.94
CA LEU A 76 2.26 1.21 -9.87
C LEU A 76 0.83 1.71 -9.58
N VAL A 77 0.37 1.73 -8.34
CA VAL A 77 -0.94 2.29 -7.99
C VAL A 77 -1.07 3.74 -8.46
N LYS A 78 -0.04 4.56 -8.27
CA LYS A 78 -0.08 5.98 -8.63
C LYS A 78 -0.08 6.20 -10.15
N GLU A 79 0.71 5.44 -10.89
CA GLU A 79 0.99 5.70 -12.31
C GLU A 79 0.12 4.84 -13.23
N CYS A 80 -0.29 3.66 -12.78
CA CYS A 80 -1.08 2.69 -13.54
C CYS A 80 -2.55 2.59 -13.15
N ALA A 81 -3.03 3.33 -12.13
CA ALA A 81 -4.44 3.30 -11.72
C ALA A 81 -5.45 3.50 -12.87
N PRO A 82 -5.26 4.41 -13.84
CA PRO A 82 -6.23 4.57 -14.93
C PRO A 82 -6.34 3.31 -15.79
N THR A 83 -5.21 2.71 -16.20
CA THR A 83 -5.18 1.46 -16.97
C THR A 83 -5.68 0.26 -16.14
N GLN A 84 -5.51 0.30 -14.83
CA GLN A 84 -6.06 -0.70 -13.91
C GLN A 84 -7.59 -0.60 -13.81
N GLN A 85 -8.17 0.61 -13.77
CA GLN A 85 -9.63 0.81 -13.66
C GLN A 85 -10.40 0.28 -14.86
N GLU A 86 -9.77 0.25 -16.04
CA GLU A 86 -10.32 -0.34 -17.26
C GLU A 86 -10.37 -1.88 -17.21
N ARG A 87 -9.67 -2.50 -16.25
CA ARG A 87 -9.63 -3.95 -16.06
C ARG A 87 -10.53 -4.34 -14.89
N GLU A 88 -11.66 -4.95 -15.21
CA GLU A 88 -12.45 -5.65 -14.20
C GLU A 88 -11.72 -6.92 -13.73
N LEU A 89 -11.73 -7.14 -12.42
CA LEU A 89 -11.25 -8.40 -11.85
C LEU A 89 -12.23 -9.52 -12.21
N THR A 90 -11.68 -10.68 -12.57
CA THR A 90 -12.50 -11.88 -12.76
C THR A 90 -13.09 -12.35 -11.42
N GLU A 91 -14.16 -13.14 -11.44
CA GLU A 91 -14.75 -13.72 -10.21
C GLU A 91 -13.71 -14.45 -9.35
N LYS A 92 -12.79 -15.18 -9.98
CA LYS A 92 -11.69 -15.88 -9.29
C LYS A 92 -10.74 -14.91 -8.60
N GLU A 93 -10.43 -13.79 -9.24
CA GLU A 93 -9.56 -12.76 -8.66
C GLU A 93 -10.25 -12.03 -7.51
N LEU A 94 -11.55 -11.73 -7.63
CA LEU A 94 -12.34 -11.16 -6.53
C LEU A 94 -12.38 -12.10 -5.31
N GLN A 95 -12.57 -13.40 -5.55
CA GLN A 95 -12.52 -14.40 -4.47
C GLN A 95 -11.14 -14.45 -3.82
N GLN A 96 -10.07 -14.46 -4.63
CA GLN A 96 -8.70 -14.47 -4.11
C GLN A 96 -8.37 -13.18 -3.34
N GLU A 97 -8.84 -12.04 -3.81
CA GLU A 97 -8.70 -10.74 -3.12
C GLU A 97 -9.36 -10.78 -1.74
N ALA A 98 -10.59 -11.29 -1.67
CA ALA A 98 -11.33 -11.43 -0.42
C ALA A 98 -10.64 -12.41 0.55
N ILE A 99 -10.10 -13.53 0.04
CA ILE A 99 -9.33 -14.48 0.84
C ILE A 99 -8.08 -13.80 1.41
N ASN A 100 -7.29 -13.14 0.57
CA ASN A 100 -6.06 -12.46 1.00
C ASN A 100 -6.36 -11.33 2.00
N LYS A 101 -7.44 -10.57 1.78
CA LYS A 101 -7.88 -9.52 2.70
C LYS A 101 -8.22 -10.12 4.07
N LYS A 102 -9.01 -11.19 4.10
CA LYS A 102 -9.34 -11.89 5.35
C LYS A 102 -8.09 -12.43 6.04
N LEU A 103 -7.19 -13.08 5.30
CA LEU A 103 -5.93 -13.59 5.86
C LEU A 103 -5.05 -12.48 6.43
N SER A 104 -5.03 -11.30 5.79
CA SER A 104 -4.34 -10.12 6.28
C SER A 104 -4.95 -9.62 7.59
N GLU A 105 -6.28 -9.44 7.63
CA GLU A 105 -7.02 -8.97 8.81
C GLU A 105 -6.87 -9.95 9.99
N ASP A 106 -7.02 -11.25 9.76
CA ASP A 106 -6.87 -12.29 10.77
C ASP A 106 -5.44 -12.34 11.34
N ALA A 107 -4.42 -12.13 10.51
CA ALA A 107 -3.03 -12.08 10.95
C ALA A 107 -2.73 -10.81 11.77
N LEU A 108 -3.27 -9.65 11.38
CA LEU A 108 -3.16 -8.41 12.16
C LEU A 108 -3.86 -8.54 13.51
N ALA A 109 -5.08 -9.07 13.53
CA ALA A 109 -5.83 -9.26 14.78
C ALA A 109 -5.06 -10.15 15.77
N GLN A 110 -4.45 -11.24 15.28
CA GLN A 110 -3.60 -12.10 16.10
C GLN A 110 -2.32 -11.39 16.56
N ALA A 111 -1.69 -10.58 15.70
CA ALA A 111 -0.53 -9.79 16.07
C ALA A 111 -0.85 -8.79 17.18
N GLU A 112 -1.97 -8.07 17.06
CA GLU A 112 -2.42 -7.10 18.07
C GLU A 112 -2.74 -7.75 19.42
N GLN A 113 -3.37 -8.93 19.40
CA GLN A 113 -3.63 -9.69 20.63
C GLN A 113 -2.33 -10.11 21.33
N LEU A 114 -1.34 -10.57 20.57
CA LEU A 114 -0.02 -10.92 21.10
C LEU A 114 0.73 -9.71 21.63
N MET A 115 0.68 -8.56 20.95
CA MET A 115 1.29 -7.31 21.44
C MET A 115 0.69 -6.89 22.77
N LYS A 116 -0.64 -6.88 22.89
CA LYS A 116 -1.32 -6.57 24.17
C LYS A 116 -0.93 -7.55 25.28
N SER A 117 -0.86 -8.84 24.96
CA SER A 117 -0.43 -9.86 25.93
C SER A 117 1.01 -9.69 26.36
N ALA A 118 1.90 -9.33 25.43
CA ALA A 118 3.31 -9.07 25.71
C ALA A 118 3.49 -7.84 26.60
N GLU A 119 2.80 -6.74 26.31
CA GLU A 119 2.76 -5.53 27.13
C GLU A 119 2.30 -5.82 28.56
N ASP A 120 1.24 -6.64 28.72
CA ASP A 120 0.76 -7.03 30.04
C ASP A 120 1.78 -7.90 30.80
N LYS A 121 2.54 -8.74 30.10
CA LYS A 121 3.63 -9.52 30.70
C LYS A 121 4.82 -8.65 31.08
N GLU A 122 5.15 -7.61 30.31
CA GLU A 122 6.16 -6.63 30.71
C GLU A 122 5.77 -5.91 32.01
N LYS A 123 4.51 -5.48 32.14
CA LYS A 123 4.01 -4.89 33.39
C LYS A 123 4.11 -5.87 34.56
N LYS A 124 3.77 -7.15 34.35
CA LYS A 124 3.90 -8.20 35.37
C LYS A 124 5.36 -8.47 35.74
N SER A 125 6.27 -8.42 34.78
CA SER A 125 7.72 -8.53 34.99
C SER A 125 8.21 -7.40 35.90
N GLN A 126 7.89 -6.15 35.58
CA GLN A 126 8.25 -4.98 36.38
C GLN A 126 7.69 -5.06 37.81
N GLN A 127 6.44 -5.54 37.97
CA GLN A 127 5.84 -5.74 39.29
C GLN A 127 6.51 -6.86 40.09
N ALA A 128 6.93 -7.96 39.43
CA ALA A 128 7.65 -9.04 40.09
C ALA A 128 9.05 -8.59 40.52
N GLU A 129 9.74 -7.81 39.68
CA GLU A 129 11.03 -7.21 40.00
C GLU A 129 10.95 -6.28 41.21
N ALA A 130 9.94 -5.41 41.26
CA ALA A 130 9.69 -4.53 42.41
C ALA A 130 9.41 -5.29 43.72
N LYS A 131 8.98 -6.56 43.64
CA LYS A 131 8.74 -7.45 44.79
C LYS A 131 9.94 -8.35 45.13
N GLY A 132 11.07 -8.19 44.45
CA GLY A 132 12.25 -9.05 44.61
C GLY A 132 12.07 -10.47 44.06
N GLN A 133 11.05 -10.70 43.22
CA GLN A 133 10.74 -12.01 42.62
C GLN A 133 11.48 -12.17 41.28
N THR A 134 12.81 -12.26 41.34
CA THR A 134 13.70 -12.24 40.16
C THR A 134 13.35 -13.30 39.12
N ASP A 135 13.19 -14.57 39.53
CA ASP A 135 12.90 -15.67 38.58
C ASP A 135 11.57 -15.50 37.86
N LEU A 136 10.56 -14.99 38.58
CA LEU A 136 9.24 -14.71 38.01
C LEU A 136 9.30 -13.53 37.03
N SER A 137 10.06 -12.48 37.35
CA SER A 137 10.28 -11.37 36.42
C SER A 137 10.94 -11.85 35.13
N ILE A 138 12.02 -12.63 35.23
CA ILE A 138 12.73 -13.19 34.06
C ILE A 138 11.79 -14.06 33.21
N SER A 139 10.95 -14.88 33.85
CA SER A 139 9.96 -15.70 33.15
C SER A 139 8.98 -14.85 32.33
N TYR A 140 8.41 -13.80 32.93
CA TYR A 140 7.51 -12.89 32.22
C TYR A 140 8.20 -12.15 31.08
N GLN A 141 9.43 -11.69 31.28
CA GLN A 141 10.19 -11.00 30.24
C GLN A 141 10.46 -11.90 29.03
N ARG A 142 10.83 -13.17 29.25
CA ARG A 142 11.03 -14.16 28.17
C ARG A 142 9.75 -14.41 27.39
N GLN A 143 8.62 -14.53 28.08
CA GLN A 143 7.31 -14.72 27.43
C GLN A 143 6.92 -13.49 26.61
N ALA A 144 7.08 -12.28 27.16
CA ALA A 144 6.80 -11.04 26.45
C ALA A 144 7.63 -10.93 25.16
N LYS A 145 8.95 -11.18 25.25
CA LYS A 145 9.84 -11.18 24.08
C LYS A 145 9.38 -12.16 23.01
N SER A 146 9.05 -13.40 23.39
CA SER A 146 8.57 -14.41 22.44
C SER A 146 7.25 -14.01 21.78
N GLU A 147 6.35 -13.34 22.50
CA GLU A 147 5.08 -12.88 21.95
C GLU A 147 5.25 -11.69 21.02
N TYR A 148 6.14 -10.74 21.32
CA TYR A 148 6.49 -9.66 20.40
C TYR A 148 7.11 -10.20 19.10
N GLU A 149 8.04 -11.15 19.18
CA GLU A 149 8.66 -11.77 18.01
C GLU A 149 7.59 -12.42 17.11
N ARG A 150 6.64 -13.15 17.72
CA ARG A 150 5.53 -13.78 17.00
C ARG A 150 4.57 -12.73 16.42
N ALA A 151 4.26 -11.68 17.17
CA ALA A 151 3.40 -10.59 16.71
C ALA A 151 4.01 -9.90 15.48
N HIS A 152 5.30 -9.56 15.52
CA HIS A 152 5.98 -8.95 14.39
C HIS A 152 6.00 -9.85 13.15
N ALA A 153 6.21 -11.16 13.33
CA ALA A 153 6.12 -12.11 12.21
C ALA A 153 4.71 -12.13 11.59
N LEU A 154 3.66 -12.09 12.41
CA LEU A 154 2.28 -12.03 11.95
C LEU A 154 1.94 -10.71 11.26
N SER A 155 2.45 -9.56 11.75
CA SER A 155 2.28 -8.27 11.07
C SER A 155 2.92 -8.29 9.68
N VAL A 156 4.14 -8.84 9.54
CA VAL A 156 4.78 -8.99 8.22
C VAL A 156 3.98 -9.94 7.33
N LYS A 157 3.45 -11.03 7.88
CA LYS A 157 2.59 -11.96 7.15
C LYS A 157 1.34 -11.26 6.59
N ALA A 158 0.71 -10.41 7.39
CA ALA A 158 -0.44 -9.63 6.95
C ALA A 158 -0.09 -8.68 5.79
N GLU A 159 1.01 -7.94 5.92
CA GLU A 159 1.50 -7.06 4.85
C GLU A 159 1.78 -7.85 3.55
N ILE A 160 2.32 -9.07 3.65
CA ILE A 160 2.50 -9.93 2.48
C ILE A 160 1.16 -10.23 1.80
N TYR A 161 0.14 -10.65 2.54
CA TYR A 161 -1.19 -10.93 1.96
C TYR A 161 -1.82 -9.70 1.31
N ALA A 162 -1.68 -8.53 1.93
CA ALA A 162 -2.15 -7.28 1.33
C ALA A 162 -1.43 -6.96 0.00
N LEU A 163 -0.11 -7.17 -0.07
CA LEU A 163 0.66 -6.96 -1.31
C LEU A 163 0.39 -8.04 -2.37
N ARG A 164 0.00 -9.26 -1.99
CA ARG A 164 -0.43 -10.29 -2.96
C ARG A 164 -1.66 -9.85 -3.77
N ASN A 165 -2.53 -9.01 -3.18
CA ASN A 165 -3.62 -8.40 -3.94
C ASN A 165 -3.09 -7.42 -4.99
N GLN A 166 -2.11 -6.58 -4.64
CA GLN A 166 -1.47 -5.68 -5.59
C GLN A 166 -0.76 -6.43 -6.71
N GLU A 167 -0.04 -7.51 -6.38
CA GLU A 167 0.60 -8.38 -7.38
C GLU A 167 -0.40 -9.00 -8.36
N MET A 168 -1.55 -9.45 -7.87
CA MET A 168 -2.61 -10.00 -8.70
C MET A 168 -3.22 -8.93 -9.62
N ILE A 169 -3.53 -7.76 -9.07
CA ILE A 169 -4.12 -6.62 -9.80
C ILE A 169 -3.19 -6.19 -10.95
N PHE A 170 -1.89 -6.04 -10.69
CA PHE A 170 -0.91 -5.59 -11.67
C PHE A 170 -0.33 -6.70 -12.56
N ARG A 171 -0.83 -7.95 -12.45
CA ARG A 171 -0.30 -9.10 -13.22
C ARG A 171 -0.33 -8.91 -14.74
N PHE A 172 -1.20 -8.05 -15.25
CA PHE A 172 -1.26 -7.71 -16.68
C PHE A 172 0.03 -7.06 -17.20
N LEU A 173 0.90 -6.54 -16.33
CA LEU A 173 2.23 -6.01 -16.67
C LEU A 173 3.26 -7.11 -16.91
N ASN A 174 2.95 -8.38 -16.61
CA ASN A 174 3.85 -9.52 -16.79
C ASN A 174 3.78 -10.16 -18.18
N LYS A 175 3.48 -9.36 -19.22
CA LYS A 175 3.45 -9.83 -20.61
C LYS A 175 4.86 -10.11 -21.14
#